data_AF-K6U2V7-F1
#
_entry.id   AF-K6U2V7-F1
#
_cell.length_a   1.000
_cell.length_b   1.000
_cell.length_c   1.000
_cell.angle_alpha   90.00
_cell.angle_beta   90.00
_cell.angle_gamma   90.00
#
_symmetry.space_group_name_H-M   'P 1'
#
loop_
_entity.id
_entity.type
_entity.pdbx_description
1 polymer ?
#
loop_
_entity_poly.entity_id
_entity_poly.type
_entity_poly.pdbx_seq_one_letter_code
_entity_poly.pdbx_strand_id
1 'polypeptide(L)'
;MWLPSEDPEHTIRGNLKRSHIPELGYVKILEGGNESLLLVKDEKIIAAWNLNAESLEETHENKAMNMINISPESRIEVYQLDDNMFSTIVDLNEECKLPLPAGIDFLIEKNAKEVNRKDVLSKYKIRDPSENDIDNLLEDYKSKIGGR
;
A
#
# COMPACT_ATOMS: atom_id res chain seq x y z
N MET A 1 -2.74 11.64 -18.27
CA MET A 1 -2.36 12.37 -17.05
C MET A 1 -1.42 13.50 -17.44
N TRP A 2 -1.62 14.70 -16.89
CA TRP A 2 -0.76 15.86 -17.11
C TRP A 2 0.12 16.09 -15.88
N LEU A 3 1.43 16.24 -16.06
CA LEU A 3 2.40 16.51 -15.01
C LEU A 3 3.39 17.58 -15.47
N PRO A 4 3.77 18.52 -14.61
CA PRO A 4 4.84 19.46 -14.89
C PRO A 4 6.17 18.70 -15.05
N SER A 5 6.86 18.96 -16.16
CA SER A 5 8.14 18.33 -16.49
C SER A 5 9.28 19.14 -15.87
N GLU A 6 9.54 18.95 -14.58
CA GLU A 6 10.83 19.30 -13.99
C GLU A 6 11.80 18.09 -14.06
N ASP A 7 13.07 18.30 -13.71
CA ASP A 7 14.02 17.20 -13.54
C ASP A 7 13.72 16.46 -12.22
N PRO A 8 13.87 15.12 -12.16
CA PRO A 8 13.64 14.38 -10.93
C PRO A 8 14.69 14.74 -9.89
N GLU A 9 14.25 14.94 -8.64
CA GLU A 9 15.15 15.14 -7.51
C GLU A 9 16.00 13.90 -7.27
N HIS A 10 15.41 12.72 -7.44
CA HIS A 10 16.10 11.45 -7.36
C HIS A 10 15.75 10.52 -8.52
N THR A 11 16.77 9.84 -9.06
CA THR A 11 16.60 8.71 -9.97
C THR A 11 17.24 7.47 -9.35
N ILE A 12 16.45 6.43 -9.10
CA ILE A 12 16.82 5.24 -8.33
C ILE A 12 16.55 3.99 -9.20
N ARG A 13 17.34 2.92 -9.03
CA ARG A 13 17.05 1.61 -9.63
C ARG A 13 16.62 0.62 -8.56
N GLY A 14 15.36 0.16 -8.63
CA GLY A 14 14.74 -0.88 -7.79
C GLY A 14 14.62 -0.62 -6.28
N ASN A 15 15.61 0.04 -5.67
CA ASN A 15 15.76 0.15 -4.21
C ASN A 15 15.28 1.51 -3.67
N LEU A 16 13.98 1.78 -3.79
CA LEU A 16 13.36 2.97 -3.24
C LEU A 16 13.22 2.85 -1.71
N LYS A 17 14.07 3.56 -0.98
CA LYS A 17 13.96 3.73 0.48
C LYS A 17 12.95 4.82 0.84
N ARG A 18 12.35 4.70 2.04
CA ARG A 18 11.45 5.72 2.63
C ARG A 18 12.06 7.12 2.66
N SER A 19 13.37 7.24 2.86
CA SER A 19 14.08 8.53 2.86
C SER A 19 14.07 9.27 1.52
N HIS A 20 13.70 8.60 0.42
CA HIS A 20 13.57 9.23 -0.88
C HIS A 20 12.10 9.55 -1.21
N ILE A 21 11.15 9.23 -0.33
CA ILE A 21 9.75 9.55 -0.57
C ILE A 21 9.58 11.06 -0.33
N PRO A 22 9.01 11.80 -1.29
CA PRO A 22 8.81 13.23 -1.11
C PRO A 22 7.71 13.45 -0.08
N GLU A 23 7.84 14.52 0.72
CA GLU A 23 6.77 14.94 1.64
C GLU A 23 5.51 15.34 0.84
N LEU A 24 5.73 15.95 -0.33
CA LEU A 24 4.69 16.35 -1.25
C LEU A 24 5.19 16.26 -2.69
N GLY A 25 4.59 15.41 -3.51
CA GLY A 25 5.07 15.22 -4.86
C GLY A 25 4.56 13.97 -5.55
N TYR A 26 5.33 13.44 -6.49
CA TYR A 26 4.98 12.21 -7.15
C TYR A 26 6.19 11.30 -7.42
N VAL A 27 5.90 10.01 -7.49
CA VAL A 27 6.87 8.96 -7.81
C VAL A 27 6.46 8.30 -9.12
N LYS A 28 7.37 8.25 -10.09
CA LYS A 28 7.21 7.48 -11.32
C LYS A 28 8.02 6.19 -11.23
N ILE A 29 7.40 5.09 -11.63
CA ILE A 29 8.03 3.77 -11.70
C ILE A 29 7.98 3.32 -13.16
N LEU A 30 9.15 3.13 -13.74
CA LEU A 30 9.34 2.74 -15.14
C LEU A 30 9.88 1.31 -15.18
N GLU A 31 9.08 0.38 -15.70
CA GLU A 31 9.41 -1.05 -15.76
C GLU A 31 9.04 -1.65 -17.12
N GLY A 32 10.03 -2.13 -17.89
CA GLY A 32 9.78 -2.91 -19.10
C GLY A 32 8.93 -2.22 -20.18
N GLY A 33 8.85 -0.87 -20.17
CA GLY A 33 7.98 -0.09 -21.06
C GLY A 33 6.64 0.33 -20.45
N ASN A 34 6.31 -0.13 -19.24
CA ASN A 34 5.19 0.36 -18.46
C ASN A 34 5.63 1.54 -17.57
N GLU A 35 4.74 2.50 -17.41
CA GLU A 35 4.89 3.63 -16.48
C GLU A 35 3.74 3.59 -15.47
N SER A 36 4.08 3.55 -14.19
CA SER A 36 3.13 3.71 -13.09
C SER A 36 3.47 4.98 -12.32
N LEU A 37 2.45 5.66 -11.80
CA LEU A 37 2.62 6.90 -11.07
C LEU A 37 1.86 6.92 -9.76
N LEU A 38 2.47 7.51 -8.73
CA LEU A 38 1.93 7.67 -7.40
C LEU A 38 1.98 9.15 -6.99
N LEU A 39 0.84 9.74 -6.64
CA LEU A 39 0.81 11.05 -5.98
C LEU A 39 0.95 10.84 -4.47
N VAL A 40 1.94 11.51 -3.89
CA VAL A 40 2.33 11.34 -2.49
C VAL A 40 2.14 12.64 -1.72
N LYS A 41 1.49 12.54 -0.56
CA LYS A 41 1.36 13.60 0.42
C LYS A 41 1.51 13.04 1.82
N ASP A 42 2.35 13.65 2.65
CA ASP A 42 2.60 13.24 4.04
C ASP A 42 2.97 11.74 4.15
N GLU A 43 3.86 11.28 3.26
CA GLU A 43 4.26 9.86 3.10
C GLU A 43 3.11 8.89 2.74
N LYS A 44 1.98 9.40 2.24
CA LYS A 44 0.82 8.59 1.82
C LYS A 44 0.52 8.74 0.35
N ILE A 45 0.12 7.65 -0.29
CA ILE A 45 -0.46 7.66 -1.63
C ILE A 45 -1.87 8.22 -1.53
N ILE A 46 -2.15 9.27 -2.29
CA ILE A 46 -3.51 9.82 -2.40
C ILE A 46 -4.14 9.55 -3.76
N ALA A 47 -3.33 9.25 -4.77
CA ALA A 47 -3.77 8.86 -6.10
C ALA A 47 -2.72 7.97 -6.76
N ALA A 48 -3.16 7.07 -7.63
CA ALA A 48 -2.28 6.19 -8.38
C ALA A 48 -2.77 6.04 -9.82
N TRP A 49 -1.83 5.91 -10.76
CA TRP A 49 -2.13 5.68 -12.18
C TRP A 49 -1.34 4.51 -12.72
N ASN A 50 -2.00 3.70 -13.54
CA ASN A 50 -1.47 2.45 -14.09
C ASN A 50 -0.83 1.54 -13.03
N LEU A 51 -1.44 1.55 -11.83
CA LEU A 51 -1.07 0.72 -10.70
C LEU A 51 -2.39 0.31 -10.04
N ASN A 52 -2.71 -0.99 -10.05
CA ASN A 52 -3.96 -1.44 -9.47
C ASN A 52 -3.84 -1.39 -7.95
N ALA A 53 -4.57 -0.47 -7.31
CA ALA A 53 -4.54 -0.33 -5.86
C ALA A 53 -5.06 -1.58 -5.13
N GLU A 54 -5.85 -2.43 -5.79
CA GLU A 54 -6.31 -3.72 -5.26
C GLU A 54 -5.23 -4.82 -5.28
N SER A 55 -4.15 -4.64 -6.05
CA SER A 55 -2.97 -5.53 -6.02
C SER A 55 -1.97 -5.17 -4.93
N LEU A 56 -2.27 -4.14 -4.13
CA LEU A 56 -1.46 -3.71 -3.00
C LEU A 56 -1.78 -4.65 -1.82
N GLU A 57 -0.77 -5.41 -1.37
CA GLU A 57 -0.97 -6.30 -0.21
C GLU A 57 -1.11 -5.45 1.07
N GLU A 58 -2.20 -5.66 1.81
CA GLU A 58 -2.44 -5.05 3.12
C GLU A 58 -1.61 -5.75 4.20
N THR A 59 -0.77 -5.01 4.93
CA THR A 59 -0.03 -5.59 6.07
C THR A 59 -0.88 -5.65 7.34
N HIS A 60 -0.84 -6.78 8.07
CA HIS A 60 -1.60 -7.00 9.31
C HIS A 60 -1.14 -6.19 10.55
N GLU A 61 -0.23 -5.22 10.41
CA GLU A 61 0.30 -4.43 11.55
C GLU A 61 -0.59 -3.23 11.93
N ASN A 62 -1.85 -3.42 12.36
CA ASN A 62 -2.72 -2.37 12.95
C ASN A 62 -2.82 -1.00 12.19
N LYS A 63 -2.30 -0.92 10.98
CA LYS A 63 -2.26 0.22 10.08
C LYS A 63 -2.40 -0.37 8.68
N ALA A 64 -3.49 -0.06 7.99
CA ALA A 64 -3.63 -0.38 6.59
C ALA A 64 -2.51 0.33 5.82
N MET A 65 -1.50 -0.42 5.41
CA MET A 65 -0.40 0.04 4.55
C MET A 65 -0.43 -0.82 3.29
N ASN A 66 -0.22 -0.15 2.16
CA ASN A 66 -0.29 -0.74 0.85
C ASN A 66 1.13 -1.06 0.36
N MET A 67 1.39 -2.31 0.02
CA MET A 67 2.70 -2.75 -0.44
C MET A 67 2.83 -2.65 -1.96
N ILE A 68 3.85 -1.92 -2.44
CA ILE A 68 4.17 -1.83 -3.87
C ILE A 68 5.41 -2.68 -4.16
N ASN A 69 5.24 -3.73 -4.96
CA ASN A 69 6.36 -4.54 -5.47
C ASN A 69 7.03 -3.80 -6.63
N ILE A 70 8.32 -3.49 -6.49
CA ILE A 70 9.11 -2.85 -7.53
C ILE A 70 10.23 -3.80 -7.94
N SER A 71 10.30 -4.13 -9.23
CA SER A 71 11.38 -4.94 -9.78
C SER A 71 12.74 -4.25 -9.60
N PRO A 72 13.82 -5.01 -9.35
CA PRO A 72 15.17 -4.48 -9.26
C PRO A 72 15.61 -3.70 -10.52
N GLU A 73 15.05 -4.05 -11.68
CA GLU A 73 15.37 -3.42 -12.96
C GLU A 73 14.58 -2.13 -13.22
N SER A 74 13.57 -1.83 -12.39
CA SER A 74 12.73 -0.65 -12.56
C SER A 74 13.51 0.62 -12.27
N ARG A 75 13.35 1.62 -13.15
CA ARG A 75 13.83 2.99 -12.92
C ARG A 75 12.74 3.76 -12.20
N ILE A 76 13.12 4.37 -11.09
CA ILE A 76 12.21 5.09 -10.21
C ILE A 76 12.64 6.54 -10.20
N GLU A 77 11.72 7.45 -10.45
CA GLU A 77 11.96 8.89 -10.46
C GLU A 77 11.10 9.55 -9.40
N VAL A 78 11.73 10.38 -8.57
CA VAL A 78 11.06 11.10 -7.50
C VAL A 78 11.04 12.58 -7.85
N TYR A 79 9.87 13.18 -7.70
CA TYR A 79 9.63 14.59 -7.96
C TYR A 79 9.00 15.22 -6.73
N GLN A 80 9.64 16.27 -6.21
CA GLN A 80 9.09 17.13 -5.18
C GLN A 80 8.28 18.24 -5.85
N LEU A 81 7.13 18.57 -5.29
CA LEU A 81 6.26 19.64 -5.76
C LEU A 81 5.98 20.64 -4.64
N ASP A 82 5.63 21.85 -5.03
CA ASP A 82 4.98 22.81 -4.13
C ASP A 82 3.47 22.51 -4.00
N ASP A 83 2.87 23.08 -2.96
CA ASP A 83 1.45 22.90 -2.63
C ASP A 83 0.50 23.23 -3.78
N ASN A 84 0.80 24.29 -4.53
CA ASN A 84 -0.08 24.83 -5.56
C ASN A 84 -0.04 23.96 -6.83
N MET A 85 1.15 23.51 -7.24
CA MET A 85 1.30 22.55 -8.33
C MET A 85 0.67 21.21 -7.96
N PHE A 86 0.91 20.74 -6.73
CA PHE A 86 0.35 19.48 -6.26
C PHE A 86 -1.18 19.51 -6.26
N SER A 87 -1.82 20.55 -5.70
CA SER A 87 -3.27 20.68 -5.72
C SER A 87 -3.82 20.72 -7.14
N THR A 88 -3.16 21.47 -8.03
CA THR A 88 -3.56 21.55 -9.44
C THR A 88 -3.53 20.19 -10.13
N ILE A 89 -2.48 19.39 -9.91
CA ILE A 89 -2.38 18.04 -10.48
C ILE A 89 -3.46 17.13 -9.92
N VAL A 90 -3.70 17.19 -8.61
CA VAL A 90 -4.72 16.38 -7.94
C VAL A 90 -6.12 16.69 -8.48
N ASP A 91 -6.44 17.97 -8.68
CA ASP A 91 -7.73 18.42 -9.23
C ASP A 91 -7.88 18.06 -10.71
N LEU A 92 -6.80 18.10 -11.49
CA LEU A 92 -6.82 17.67 -12.90
C LEU A 92 -6.94 16.16 -13.08
N ASN A 93 -6.66 15.36 -12.05
CA ASN A 93 -6.64 13.90 -12.11
C ASN A 93 -7.58 13.26 -11.09
N GLU A 94 -8.76 13.84 -10.85
CA GLU A 94 -9.70 13.36 -9.82
C GLU A 94 -10.07 11.88 -9.95
N GLU A 95 -10.16 11.36 -11.17
CA GLU A 95 -10.53 9.97 -11.46
C GLU A 95 -9.51 8.95 -10.93
N CYS A 96 -8.29 9.39 -10.63
CA CYS A 96 -7.20 8.55 -10.13
C CYS A 96 -7.05 8.61 -8.59
N LYS A 97 -7.87 9.42 -7.91
CA LYS A 97 -7.84 9.57 -6.44
C LYS A 97 -8.23 8.25 -5.78
N LEU A 98 -7.46 7.84 -4.78
CA LEU A 98 -7.81 6.69 -3.96
C LEU A 98 -8.99 7.03 -3.04
N PRO A 99 -9.87 6.07 -2.71
CA PRO A 99 -10.97 6.29 -1.77
C PRO A 99 -10.47 6.73 -0.37
N LEU A 100 -9.30 6.25 0.03
CA LEU A 100 -8.63 6.61 1.28
C LEU A 100 -7.11 6.74 1.02
N PRO A 101 -6.43 7.77 1.57
CA PRO A 101 -4.98 7.85 1.54
C PRO A 101 -4.33 6.63 2.19
N ALA A 102 -3.37 6.02 1.51
CA ALA A 102 -2.71 4.80 1.96
C ALA A 102 -1.26 5.07 2.37
N GLY A 103 -0.83 4.53 3.51
CA GLY A 103 0.59 4.56 3.87
C GLY A 103 1.43 3.79 2.85
N ILE A 104 2.60 4.33 2.51
CA ILE A 104 3.53 3.73 1.57
C ILE A 104 4.55 2.89 2.32
N ASP A 105 4.65 1.61 1.96
CA ASP A 105 5.86 0.81 2.23
C ASP A 105 6.27 0.07 0.95
N PHE A 106 7.58 0.01 0.69
CA PHE A 106 8.12 -0.58 -0.53
C PHE A 106 8.87 -1.85 -0.20
N LEU A 107 8.39 -2.98 -0.72
CA LEU A 107 9.11 -4.24 -0.68
C LEU A 107 9.75 -4.48 -2.05
N ILE A 108 11.08 -4.37 -2.06
CA ILE A 108 11.88 -5.02 -3.11
C ILE A 108 11.61 -6.50 -2.95
N GLU A 109 11.32 -7.22 -4.05
CA GLU A 109 11.28 -8.67 -4.05
C GLU A 109 12.56 -9.24 -3.41
N LYS A 110 12.51 -9.49 -2.11
CA LYS A 110 13.24 -10.59 -1.51
C LYS A 110 12.27 -11.74 -1.60
N ASN A 111 12.35 -12.48 -2.71
CA ASN A 111 11.74 -13.80 -2.93
C ASN A 111 10.75 -14.14 -1.82
N ALA A 112 9.46 -13.85 -2.00
CA ALA A 112 8.42 -14.09 -1.02
C ALA A 112 8.70 -15.44 -0.33
N LYS A 113 9.24 -15.40 0.89
CA LYS A 113 9.47 -16.63 1.63
C LYS A 113 8.08 -17.15 1.93
N GLU A 114 7.76 -18.36 1.49
CA GLU A 114 6.53 -19.04 1.86
C GLU A 114 6.32 -18.90 3.37
N VAL A 115 5.41 -18.01 3.77
CA VAL A 115 5.10 -17.82 5.18
C VAL A 115 4.13 -18.92 5.56
N ASN A 116 4.61 -19.91 6.29
CA ASN A 116 3.78 -20.99 6.77
C ASN A 116 2.76 -20.43 7.77
N ARG A 117 1.47 -20.55 7.43
CA ARG A 117 0.33 -20.12 8.27
C ARG A 117 0.44 -20.62 9.72
N LYS A 118 0.99 -21.83 9.94
CA LYS A 118 1.16 -22.37 11.29
C LYS A 118 2.18 -21.59 12.13
N ASP A 119 3.24 -21.08 11.51
CA ASP A 119 4.27 -20.31 12.21
C ASP A 119 3.73 -18.95 12.65
N VAL A 120 2.88 -18.34 11.82
CA VAL A 120 2.19 -17.08 12.15
C VAL A 120 1.21 -17.26 13.29
N LEU A 121 0.35 -18.28 13.21
CA LEU A 121 -0.64 -18.57 14.26
C LEU A 121 0.03 -18.89 15.60
N SER A 122 1.12 -19.66 15.58
CA SER A 122 1.94 -19.97 16.75
C SER A 122 2.57 -18.73 17.38
N LYS A 123 3.18 -17.85 16.56
CA LYS A 123 3.79 -16.59 17.01
C LYS A 123 2.84 -15.72 17.81
N TYR A 124 1.58 -15.62 17.37
CA TYR A 124 0.56 -14.81 18.03
C TYR A 124 -0.27 -15.58 19.07
N LYS A 125 0.09 -16.84 19.35
CA LYS A 125 -0.65 -17.75 20.25
C LYS A 125 -2.13 -17.88 19.86
N ILE A 126 -2.45 -17.66 18.59
CA ILE A 126 -3.79 -17.85 18.04
C ILE A 126 -3.90 -19.34 17.76
N ARG A 127 -4.79 -20.00 18.51
CA ARG A 127 -5.12 -21.40 18.27
C ARG A 127 -6.29 -21.45 17.30
N ASP A 128 -6.29 -22.41 16.39
CA ASP A 128 -7.49 -22.71 15.65
C ASP A 128 -8.60 -23.07 16.67
N PRO A 129 -9.81 -22.48 16.54
CA PRO A 129 -10.89 -22.75 17.48
C PRO A 129 -11.23 -24.24 17.44
N SER A 130 -11.34 -24.85 18.63
CA SER A 130 -11.80 -26.23 18.77
C SER A 130 -13.31 -26.32 18.52
N GLU A 131 -13.81 -27.52 18.23
CA GLU A 131 -15.26 -27.75 18.10
C GLU A 131 -16.02 -27.28 19.36
N ASN A 132 -15.42 -27.48 20.55
CA ASN A 132 -15.97 -26.97 21.81
C ASN A 132 -16.02 -25.43 21.87
N ASP A 133 -15.03 -24.72 21.30
CA ASP A 133 -15.05 -23.26 21.28
C ASP A 133 -16.19 -22.73 20.40
N ILE A 134 -16.48 -23.43 19.30
CA ILE A 134 -17.60 -23.11 18.41
C ILE A 134 -18.93 -23.43 19.07
N ASP A 135 -19.05 -24.59 19.72
CA ASP A 135 -20.28 -25.00 20.41
C ASP A 135 -20.63 -24.05 21.56
N ASN A 136 -19.64 -23.67 22.39
CA ASN A 136 -19.82 -22.68 23.46
C ASN A 136 -20.29 -21.32 22.91
N LEU A 137 -19.75 -20.89 21.76
CA LEU A 137 -20.11 -19.62 21.13
C LEU A 137 -21.53 -19.65 20.56
N LEU A 138 -21.96 -20.80 20.02
CA LEU A 138 -23.33 -21.02 19.55
C LEU A 138 -24.34 -21.09 20.71
N GLU A 139 -23.98 -21.71 21.83
CA GLU A 139 -24.82 -21.74 23.04
C GLU A 139 -24.98 -20.34 23.63
N ASP A 140 -23.91 -19.56 23.73
CA ASP A 140 -23.94 -18.16 24.17
C ASP A 140 -24.83 -17.29 23.27
N TYR A 141 -24.77 -17.51 21.95
CA TYR A 141 -25.61 -16.80 20.99
C TYR A 141 -27.09 -17.16 21.14
N LYS A 142 -27.41 -18.46 21.27
CA LYS A 142 -28.79 -18.94 21.50
C LYS A 142 -29.36 -18.45 22.83
N SER A 143 -28.54 -18.42 23.88
CA SER A 143 -28.92 -17.91 25.21
C SER A 143 -29.28 -16.42 25.18
N LYS A 144 -28.58 -15.62 24.37
CA LYS A 144 -28.87 -14.17 24.20
C LYS A 144 -30.12 -13.89 23.35
N ILE A 145 -30.53 -14.81 22.49
CA ILE A 145 -31.69 -14.63 21.59
C ILE A 145 -32.96 -15.29 22.15
N GLY A 146 -32.82 -16.34 22.97
CA GLY A 146 -33.93 -17.03 23.63
C GLY A 146 -34.45 -16.36 24.91
N GLY A 147 -33.89 -15.21 25.30
CA GLY A 147 -34.31 -14.43 26.47
C GLY A 147 -35.41 -13.41 26.16
N ARG A 148 -36.56 -13.87 25.63
CA ARG A 148 -37.86 -13.19 25.74
C ARG A 148 -39.01 -14.10 25.32
#